data_AF-A0A3D5MS02-F1
#
_entry.id   AF-A0A3D5MS02-F1
#
_cell.length_a   1.000
_cell.length_b   1.000
_cell.length_c   1.000
_cell.angle_alpha   90.00
_cell.angle_beta   90.00
_cell.angle_gamma   90.00
#
_symmetry.space_group_name_H-M   'P 1'
#
loop_
_entity.id
_entity.type
_entity.pdbx_description
1 polymer ?
#
loop_
_entity_poly.entity_id
_entity_poly.type
_entity_poly.pdbx_seq_one_letter_code
_entity_poly.pdbx_strand_id
1 'polypeptide(L)' 'MRDADELRRTLTRIDGRGYKAYKDIEGAYGFPGWTLYIDHVQGDPFAAPSRLRARVPASRAGFPSALFS' A
#
# COMPACT_ATOMS: atom_id res chain seq x y z
N MET A 1 -1.22 12.19 1.91
CA MET A 1 -1.68 10.78 1.98
C MET A 1 -2.87 10.69 1.05
N ARG A 2 -2.84 9.80 0.06
CA ARG A 2 -3.93 9.61 -0.91
C ARG A 2 -5.02 8.74 -0.27
N ASP A 3 -6.21 8.70 -0.83
CA ASP A 3 -7.26 7.78 -0.34
C ASP A 3 -7.26 6.44 -1.09
N ALA A 4 -8.05 5.49 -0.61
CA ALA A 4 -8.19 4.17 -1.24
C ALA A 4 -8.79 4.24 -2.66
N ASP A 5 -9.65 5.23 -2.94
CA ASP A 5 -10.28 5.39 -4.25
C ASP A 5 -9.28 5.88 -5.30
N GLU A 6 -8.32 6.71 -4.91
CA GLU A 6 -7.22 7.15 -5.77
C GLU A 6 -6.30 5.99 -6.16
N LEU A 7 -6.00 5.08 -5.22
CA LEU A 7 -5.30 3.84 -5.53
C LEU A 7 -6.09 3.01 -6.54
N ARG A 8 -7.39 2.81 -6.31
CA ARG A 8 -8.27 2.05 -7.21
C ARG A 8 -8.30 2.65 -8.61
N ARG A 9 -8.48 3.97 -8.73
CA ARG A 9 -8.47 4.69 -10.02
C ARG A 9 -7.13 4.54 -10.72
N THR A 10 -6.03 4.62 -9.98
CA THR A 10 -4.68 4.42 -10.52
C THR A 10 -4.52 3.01 -11.08
N LEU A 11 -4.90 1.98 -10.30
CA LEU A 11 -4.87 0.58 -10.73
C LEU A 11 -5.70 0.34 -11.99
N THR A 12 -6.94 0.87 -12.05
CA THR A 12 -7.77 0.78 -13.26
C THR A 12 -7.14 1.48 -14.46
N ARG A 13 -6.49 2.63 -14.27
CA ARG A 13 -5.83 3.39 -15.34
C ARG A 13 -4.59 2.69 -15.90
N ILE A 14 -3.86 1.95 -15.08
CA ILE A 14 -2.63 1.25 -15.49
C ILE A 14 -2.86 -0.19 -15.92
N ASP A 15 -4.09 -0.70 -15.83
CA ASP A 15 -4.44 -2.03 -16.29
C ASP A 15 -4.10 -2.22 -17.78
N GLY A 16 -3.49 -3.35 -18.11
CA GLY A 16 -2.97 -3.65 -19.45
C GLY A 16 -1.78 -2.80 -19.92
N ARG A 17 -1.27 -1.85 -19.11
CA ARG A 17 -0.07 -1.09 -19.45
C ARG A 17 1.21 -1.87 -19.15
N GLY A 18 2.31 -1.45 -19.79
CA GLY A 18 3.63 -2.00 -19.53
C GLY A 18 4.05 -1.84 -18.06
N TYR A 19 4.89 -2.74 -17.59
CA TYR A 19 5.20 -2.92 -16.17
C TYR A 19 5.67 -1.66 -15.43
N LYS A 20 6.40 -0.77 -16.12
CA LYS A 20 6.84 0.52 -15.59
C LYS A 20 5.69 1.38 -15.05
N ALA A 21 4.47 1.20 -15.56
CA ALA A 21 3.28 1.93 -15.11
C ALA A 21 2.91 1.63 -13.65
N TYR A 22 3.31 0.48 -13.09
CA TYR A 22 3.08 0.19 -11.68
C TYR A 22 3.82 1.16 -10.76
N LYS A 23 4.89 1.85 -11.19
CA LYS A 23 5.53 2.86 -10.33
C LYS A 23 4.59 3.98 -9.90
N ASP A 24 3.50 4.21 -10.64
CA ASP A 24 2.46 5.18 -10.30
C ASP A 24 1.78 4.87 -8.94
N ILE A 25 1.80 3.62 -8.48
CA ILE A 25 1.17 3.26 -7.19
C ILE A 25 2.08 3.50 -5.98
N GLU A 26 3.37 3.85 -6.13
CA GLU A 26 4.25 4.13 -4.99
C GLU A 26 3.72 5.27 -4.11
N GLY A 27 3.75 5.09 -2.79
CA GLY A 27 3.36 6.08 -1.77
C GLY A 27 2.35 5.53 -0.76
N ALA A 28 1.63 6.43 -0.07
CA ALA A 28 0.78 6.06 1.07
C ALA A 28 -0.71 6.35 0.80
N TYR A 29 -1.56 5.39 1.17
CA TYR A 29 -3.01 5.39 0.95
C TYR A 29 -3.76 5.16 2.25
N GLY A 30 -4.64 6.10 2.61
CA GLY A 30 -5.54 6.00 3.73
C GLY A 30 -6.73 5.12 3.40
N PHE A 31 -6.89 4.04 4.16
CA PHE A 31 -8.08 3.22 4.20
C PHE A 31 -8.87 3.51 5.48
N PRO A 32 -10.15 3.13 5.56
CA PRO A 32 -10.90 3.20 6.81
C PRO A 32 -10.21 2.38 7.91
N GLY A 33 -9.56 3.08 8.86
CA GLY A 33 -8.94 2.47 10.04
C GLY A 33 -7.51 1.99 9.90
N TRP A 34 -6.87 2.14 8.74
CA TRP A 34 -5.47 1.76 8.55
C TRP A 34 -4.86 2.48 7.34
N THR A 35 -3.54 2.39 7.18
CA THR A 35 -2.83 3.00 6.06
C THR A 35 -2.02 1.94 5.32
N LEU A 36 -2.17 1.89 4.01
CA LEU A 36 -1.30 1.13 3.12
C LEU A 36 -0.12 2.00 2.70
N TYR A 37 1.09 1.49 2.82
CA TYR A 37 2.29 2.07 2.25
C TYR A 37 2.81 1.13 1.18
N ILE A 38 3.02 1.67 -0.01
CA ILE A 38 3.73 1.00 -1.11
C ILE A 38 5.08 1.71 -1.19
N ASP A 39 6.06 1.18 -0.46
CA ASP A 39 7.36 1.83 -0.25
C ASP A 39 8.26 1.71 -1.47
N HIS A 40 8.13 0.63 -2.22
CA HIS A 40 8.86 0.40 -3.45
C HIS A 40 8.05 -0.50 -4.38
N VAL A 41 7.94 -0.10 -5.64
CA VAL A 41 7.40 -0.93 -6.71
C VAL A 41 8.54 -1.46 -7.56
N GLN A 42 8.54 -2.77 -7.74
CA GLN A 42 9.44 -3.50 -8.62
C GLN A 42 9.49 -2.91 -10.04
N GLY A 43 10.68 -2.89 -10.64
CA GLY A 43 10.90 -2.27 -11.96
C GLY A 43 10.48 -3.12 -13.15
N ASP A 44 10.50 -4.44 -12.99
CA ASP A 44 10.11 -5.47 -13.96
C ASP A 44 9.63 -6.75 -13.23
N PRO A 45 9.06 -7.76 -13.94
CA PRO A 45 8.55 -9.01 -13.35
C PRO A 45 9.61 -9.90 -12.67
N PHE A 46 10.89 -9.67 -12.93
CA PHE A 46 12.01 -10.48 -12.44
C PHE A 46 12.80 -9.79 -11.33
N ALA A 47 12.57 -8.49 -11.11
CA ALA A 47 13.16 -7.73 -10.02
C ALA A 47 12.69 -8.22 -8.64
N ALA A 48 13.34 -7.73 -7.58
CA ALA A 48 12.88 -7.98 -6.22
C ALA A 48 11.41 -7.54 -6.04
N PRO A 49 10.59 -8.29 -5.30
CA PRO A 49 9.18 -7.97 -5.12
C PRO A 49 8.96 -6.56 -4.57
N SER A 50 7.79 -6.00 -4.90
CA SER A 50 7.35 -4.73 -4.30
C SER A 50 7.36 -4.81 -2.77
N ARG A 51 7.75 -3.72 -2.11
CA ARG A 51 7.76 -3.61 -0.64
C ARG A 51 6.56 -2.82 -0.15
N LEU A 52 5.76 -3.44 0.71
CA LEU A 52 4.52 -2.86 1.24
C LEU A 52 4.51 -2.93 2.78
N ARG A 53 3.79 -1.99 3.41
CA ARG A 53 3.47 -2.01 4.85
C ARG A 53 2.00 -1.67 5.06
N ALA A 54 1.38 -2.33 6.02
CA ALA A 54 0.09 -1.91 6.56
C ALA A 54 0.31 -1.35 7.97
N ARG A 55 -0.19 -0.14 8.23
CA ARG A 55 -0.15 0.47 9.56
C ARG A 55 -1.56 0.56 10.11
N VAL A 56 -1.80 -0.17 11.19
CA VAL A 56 -3.07 -0.13 11.94
C VAL A 56 -2.82 0.63 13.24
N PRO A 57 -3.65 1.62 13.62
CA PRO A 57 -3.57 2.25 14.93
C PRO A 57 -3.73 1.21 16.05
N ALA A 58 -2.95 1.32 17.12
CA ALA A 58 -3.00 0.38 18.24
C ALA A 58 -4.42 0.26 18.85
N SER A 59 -5.16 1.38 18.90
CA SER A 59 -6.56 1.41 19.35
C SER A 59 -7.52 0.56 18.52
N ARG A 60 -7.16 0.20 17.29
CA ARG A 60 -7.93 -0.68 16.40
C ARG A 60 -7.31 -2.06 16.21
N ALA A 61 -6.03 -2.22 16.56
CA ALA A 61 -5.29 -3.45 16.30
C ALA A 61 -5.76 -4.64 17.17
N GLY A 62 -6.46 -4.36 18.28
CA GLY A 62 -7.06 -5.40 19.12
C GLY A 62 -6.04 -6.29 19.85
N PHE A 63 -4.76 -5.91 19.88
CA PHE A 63 -3.76 -6.63 20.63
C PHE A 63 -4.05 -6.57 22.13
N PRO A 64 -3.91 -7.68 22.87
CA PRO A 64 -4.06 -7.68 24.33
C PRO A 64 -3.18 -6.62 24.98
N SER A 65 -3.72 -5.88 25.95
CA SER A 65 -2.98 -4.84 26.67
C SER A 65 -1.71 -5.37 27.33
N ALA A 66 -1.73 -6.63 27.76
CA ALA A 66 -0.59 -7.32 28.36
C ALA A 66 0.63 -7.48 27.45
N LEU A 67 0.50 -7.27 26.14
CA LEU A 67 1.63 -7.29 25.19
C LEU A 67 2.37 -5.95 25.10
N PHE A 68 1.84 -4.90 25.72
CA PHE A 68 2.47 -3.59 25.79
C PHE A 68 3.10 -3.40 27.18
N SER A 69 4.41 -3.12 27.20
CA SER A 69 5.21 -2.88 28.41
C SER A 69 5.58 -1.40 28.56
#